data_AF-A0A433MVW6-F1
#
_entry.id   AF-A0A433MVW6-F1
#
_cell.length_a   1.000
_cell.length_b   1.000
_cell.length_c   1.000
_cell.angle_alpha   90.00
_cell.angle_beta   90.00
_cell.angle_gamma   90.00
#
_symmetry.space_group_name_H-M   'P 1'
#
loop_
_entity.id
_entity.type
_entity.pdbx_description
1 polymer ?
#
loop_
_entity_poly.entity_id
_entity_poly.type
_entity_poly.pdbx_seq_one_letter_code
_entity_poly.pdbx_strand_id
1 'polypeptide(L)'
;MQNKAKFYSGKAARHKADRYHKARKTLQRKGTRSAKRRLIALSGRERRFIADTNHQIAKQIAKPNSLIGLEDLTGIRDRTKSKSGKRASKKQRKANQNKAKWSFAELHGYIDYKANLVGSLATKVRAHYTSQSCVRCGHTSKANRPNKGLLFRCECCGFELHADLLGSRNIALRTLLVRQDWMSTGILSLSPNVSGNEAKAEILSRFSELRWSLDTSPHCICEPSGEQISGG
;
A
#
# COMPACT_ATOMS: atom_id res chain seq x y z
N MET A 1 -5.09 -4.58 -23.93
CA MET A 1 -5.64 -4.68 -22.55
C MET A 1 -6.16 -3.32 -22.10
N GLN A 2 -7.47 -3.17 -21.88
CA GLN A 2 -8.01 -1.91 -21.32
C GLN A 2 -7.59 -1.82 -19.84
N ASN A 3 -6.68 -0.91 -19.51
CA ASN A 3 -6.17 -0.65 -18.15
C ASN A 3 -7.27 -0.03 -17.25
N LYS A 4 -8.29 -0.82 -16.91
CA LYS A 4 -9.38 -0.38 -16.02
C LYS A 4 -8.86 -0.36 -14.57
N ALA A 5 -8.75 0.85 -14.00
CA ALA A 5 -8.43 1.05 -12.59
C ALA A 5 -9.71 1.36 -11.80
N LYS A 6 -9.81 0.84 -10.58
CA LYS A 6 -10.91 1.15 -9.64
C LYS A 6 -10.34 1.63 -8.32
N PHE A 7 -10.76 2.83 -7.90
CA PHE A 7 -10.38 3.42 -6.62
C PHE A 7 -11.49 3.19 -5.58
N TYR A 8 -11.10 2.77 -4.39
CA TYR A 8 -12.01 2.58 -3.26
C TYR A 8 -11.83 3.72 -2.25
N SER A 9 -12.84 4.58 -2.12
CA SER A 9 -12.77 5.70 -1.19
C SER A 9 -13.02 5.24 0.26
N GLY A 10 -12.06 5.53 1.14
CA GLY A 10 -12.22 5.31 2.58
C GLY A 10 -13.06 6.37 3.31
N LYS A 11 -13.64 7.37 2.61
CA LYS A 11 -14.33 8.52 3.24
C LYS A 11 -15.53 8.08 4.07
N ALA A 12 -16.38 7.22 3.54
CA ALA A 12 -17.57 6.72 4.23
C ALA A 12 -17.18 5.93 5.49
N ALA A 13 -16.20 5.04 5.38
CA ALA A 13 -15.72 4.25 6.50
C ALA A 13 -15.11 5.11 7.60
N ARG A 14 -14.33 6.13 7.22
CA ARG A 14 -13.75 7.10 8.15
C ARG A 14 -14.83 7.92 8.86
N HIS A 15 -15.82 8.43 8.13
CA HIS A 15 -16.91 9.21 8.72
C HIS A 15 -17.70 8.39 9.74
N LYS A 16 -18.00 7.12 9.43
CA LYS A 16 -18.71 6.22 10.34
C LYS A 16 -17.86 5.87 11.58
N ALA A 17 -16.57 5.60 11.41
CA ALA A 17 -15.64 5.37 12.52
C ALA A 17 -15.51 6.60 13.43
N ASP A 18 -15.45 7.82 12.86
CA ASP A 18 -15.42 9.06 13.65
C ASP A 18 -16.73 9.28 14.40
N ARG A 19 -17.89 8.95 13.81
CA ARG A 19 -19.20 8.99 14.48
C ARG A 19 -19.25 8.05 15.68
N TYR A 20 -18.83 6.79 15.51
CA TYR A 20 -18.77 5.82 16.62
C TYR A 20 -17.80 6.27 17.72
N HIS A 21 -16.63 6.80 17.33
CA HIS A 21 -15.66 7.31 18.28
C HIS A 21 -16.21 8.49 19.11
N LYS A 22 -16.88 9.47 18.47
CA LYS A 22 -17.52 10.59 19.16
C LYS A 22 -18.62 10.09 20.12
N ALA A 23 -19.50 9.20 19.65
CA ALA A 23 -20.56 8.63 20.48
C ALA A 23 -19.99 7.91 21.71
N ARG A 24 -18.96 7.07 21.52
CA ARG A 24 -18.29 6.35 22.60
C ARG A 24 -17.68 7.31 23.62
N LYS A 25 -16.94 8.33 23.16
CA LYS A 25 -16.33 9.36 24.02
C LYS A 25 -17.38 10.11 24.86
N THR A 26 -18.49 10.52 24.23
CA THR A 26 -19.57 11.23 24.93
C THR A 26 -20.25 10.34 25.98
N LEU A 27 -20.55 9.09 25.64
CA LEU A 27 -21.20 8.16 26.57
C LEU A 27 -20.28 7.76 27.73
N GLN A 28 -18.99 7.54 27.46
CA GLN A 28 -18.00 7.25 28.50
C GLN A 28 -17.86 8.42 29.47
N ARG A 29 -17.84 9.66 28.98
CA ARG A 29 -17.81 10.86 29.82
C ARG A 29 -19.05 11.00 30.73
N LYS A 30 -20.22 10.58 30.26
CA LYS A 30 -21.46 10.64 31.05
C LYS A 30 -21.47 9.66 32.23
N GLY A 31 -20.88 8.47 32.09
CA GLY A 31 -20.74 7.49 33.18
C GLY A 31 -22.02 6.88 33.75
N THR A 32 -23.22 7.29 33.30
CA THR A 32 -24.50 6.82 33.85
C THR A 32 -24.84 5.37 33.46
N ARG A 33 -25.74 4.73 34.21
CA ARG A 33 -26.28 3.39 33.90
C ARG A 33 -26.89 3.32 32.49
N SER A 34 -27.63 4.36 32.09
CA SER A 34 -28.21 4.46 30.74
C SER A 34 -27.13 4.61 29.66
N ALA A 35 -26.07 5.38 29.93
CA ALA A 35 -24.93 5.50 29.02
C ALA A 35 -24.18 4.16 28.85
N LYS A 36 -23.99 3.41 29.93
CA LYS A 36 -23.38 2.07 29.90
C LYS A 36 -24.22 1.08 29.08
N ARG A 37 -25.54 1.04 29.27
CA ARG A 37 -26.46 0.25 28.43
C ARG A 37 -26.33 0.61 26.95
N ARG A 38 -26.24 1.91 26.63
CA ARG A 38 -26.06 2.36 25.25
C ARG A 38 -24.71 1.97 24.66
N LEU A 39 -23.63 1.99 25.45
CA LEU A 39 -22.31 1.51 25.02
C LEU A 39 -22.35 0.02 24.66
N ILE A 40 -23.02 -0.81 25.48
CA ILE A 40 -23.21 -2.24 25.19
C ILE A 40 -23.97 -2.41 23.87
N ALA A 41 -25.09 -1.69 23.69
CA ALA A 41 -25.88 -1.77 22.45
C ALA A 41 -25.12 -1.30 21.19
N LEU A 42 -24.13 -0.40 21.35
CA LEU A 42 -23.26 0.07 20.27
C LEU A 42 -22.06 -0.85 20.03
N SER A 43 -21.75 -1.74 20.97
CA SER A 43 -20.60 -2.63 20.89
C SER A 43 -20.64 -3.49 19.62
N GLY A 44 -19.47 -3.67 19.00
CA GLY A 44 -19.31 -4.45 17.78
C GLY A 44 -19.91 -3.87 16.49
N ARG A 45 -20.76 -2.83 16.54
CA ARG A 45 -21.38 -2.25 15.32
C ARG A 45 -20.35 -1.66 14.36
N GLU A 46 -19.35 -0.96 14.88
CA GLU A 46 -18.25 -0.41 14.10
C GLU A 46 -17.46 -1.53 13.40
N ARG A 47 -17.12 -2.60 14.14
CA ARG A 47 -16.40 -3.77 13.63
C ARG A 47 -17.18 -4.47 12.52
N ARG A 48 -18.48 -4.73 12.71
CA ARG A 48 -19.34 -5.35 11.70
C ARG A 48 -19.41 -4.54 10.41
N PHE A 49 -19.51 -3.21 10.52
CA PHE A 49 -19.54 -2.35 9.35
C PHE A 49 -18.20 -2.35 8.58
N ILE A 50 -17.06 -2.32 9.29
CA ILE A 50 -15.74 -2.43 8.65
C ILE A 50 -15.58 -3.79 7.97
N ALA A 51 -15.97 -4.87 8.67
CA ALA A 51 -15.91 -6.23 8.13
C ALA A 51 -16.77 -6.39 6.87
N ASP A 52 -18.01 -5.89 6.89
CA ASP A 52 -18.90 -5.87 5.72
C ASP A 52 -18.28 -5.12 4.54
N THR A 53 -17.74 -3.92 4.79
CA THR A 53 -17.02 -3.13 3.76
C THR A 53 -15.85 -3.92 3.18
N ASN A 54 -15.03 -4.55 4.04
CA ASN A 54 -13.90 -5.36 3.60
C ASN A 54 -14.36 -6.58 2.78
N HIS A 55 -15.44 -7.26 3.18
CA HIS A 55 -16.00 -8.37 2.42
C HIS A 55 -16.49 -7.91 1.03
N GLN A 56 -17.17 -6.78 0.93
CA GLN A 56 -17.65 -6.25 -0.34
C GLN A 56 -16.48 -5.92 -1.28
N ILE A 57 -15.44 -5.25 -0.76
CA ILE A 57 -14.23 -4.95 -1.53
C ILE A 57 -13.54 -6.25 -1.97
N ALA A 58 -13.33 -7.20 -1.06
CA ALA A 58 -12.69 -8.48 -1.37
C ALA A 58 -13.45 -9.27 -2.44
N LYS A 59 -14.80 -9.26 -2.40
CA LYS A 59 -15.64 -9.90 -3.42
C LYS A 59 -15.46 -9.26 -4.80
N GLN A 60 -15.28 -7.94 -4.86
CA GLN A 60 -15.07 -7.23 -6.12
C GLN A 60 -13.66 -7.42 -6.71
N ILE A 61 -12.67 -7.67 -5.84
CA ILE A 61 -11.28 -7.96 -6.24
C ILE A 61 -11.13 -9.40 -6.71
N ALA A 62 -11.72 -10.36 -5.99
CA ALA A 62 -11.66 -11.78 -6.32
C ALA A 62 -12.47 -12.07 -7.59
N LYS A 63 -11.77 -12.16 -8.72
CA LYS A 63 -12.31 -12.58 -10.02
C LYS A 63 -11.76 -13.96 -10.36
N PRO A 64 -12.48 -14.80 -11.12
CA PRO A 64 -11.98 -16.12 -11.51
C PRO A 64 -10.73 -16.02 -12.38
N ASN A 65 -9.88 -17.05 -12.35
CA ASN A 65 -8.67 -17.20 -13.17
C ASN A 65 -7.72 -16.00 -13.10
N SER A 66 -7.51 -15.43 -11.91
CA SER A 66 -6.67 -14.26 -11.70
C SER A 66 -5.59 -14.48 -10.64
N LEU A 67 -4.47 -13.77 -10.80
CA LEU A 67 -3.42 -13.68 -9.79
C LEU A 67 -3.45 -12.26 -9.19
N ILE A 68 -3.61 -12.19 -7.87
CA ILE A 68 -3.81 -10.95 -7.14
C ILE A 68 -2.57 -10.64 -6.30
N GLY A 69 -1.92 -9.52 -6.60
CA GLY A 69 -0.80 -8.99 -5.83
C GLY A 69 -1.26 -8.15 -4.65
N LEU A 70 -0.79 -8.47 -3.45
CA LEU A 70 -1.02 -7.68 -2.22
C LEU A 70 0.30 -7.17 -1.66
N GLU A 71 0.32 -5.94 -1.16
CA GLU A 71 1.51 -5.43 -0.47
C GLU A 71 1.79 -6.20 0.82
N ASP A 72 3.03 -6.61 1.04
CA ASP A 72 3.47 -7.07 2.34
C ASP A 72 3.64 -5.88 3.29
N LEU A 73 2.62 -5.69 4.13
CA LEU A 73 2.54 -4.62 5.11
C LEU A 73 3.06 -5.04 6.50
N THR A 74 3.79 -6.15 6.59
CA THR A 74 4.43 -6.58 7.84
C THR A 74 5.29 -5.46 8.44
N GLY A 75 5.18 -5.24 9.75
CA GLY A 75 5.89 -4.16 10.46
C GLY A 75 5.46 -2.72 10.12
N ILE A 76 4.36 -2.49 9.39
CA ILE A 76 3.90 -1.11 9.07
C ILE A 76 3.59 -0.28 10.32
N ARG A 77 3.07 -0.92 11.36
CA ARG A 77 2.73 -0.24 12.63
C ARG A 77 3.99 0.28 13.31
N ASP A 78 5.05 -0.52 13.37
CA ASP A 78 6.30 -0.11 14.02
C ASP A 78 7.00 1.01 13.24
N ARG A 79 7.01 0.94 11.91
CA ARG A 79 7.52 2.02 11.04
C ARG A 79 6.76 3.34 11.15
N THR A 80 5.52 3.31 11.65
CA THR A 80 4.69 4.50 11.84
C THR A 80 4.63 4.99 13.29
N LYS A 81 5.05 4.18 14.28
CA LYS A 81 5.10 4.55 15.71
C LYS A 81 5.99 5.77 15.97
N SER A 82 7.17 5.87 15.36
CA SER A 82 8.08 7.03 15.52
C SER A 82 7.43 8.37 15.13
N LYS A 83 6.41 8.34 14.27
CA LYS A 83 5.64 9.50 13.83
C LYS A 83 4.50 9.87 14.76
N SER A 84 4.31 9.16 15.87
CA SER A 84 3.22 9.36 16.84
C SER A 84 3.66 9.95 18.19
N GLY A 85 4.94 10.27 18.36
CA GLY A 85 5.51 10.81 19.60
C GLY A 85 5.04 12.23 19.98
N LYS A 86 5.53 12.73 21.12
CA LYS A 86 5.22 14.06 21.66
C LYS A 86 5.59 15.23 20.71
N ARG A 87 6.52 15.01 19.77
CA ARG A 87 6.91 15.99 18.74
C ARG A 87 6.02 15.99 17.48
N ALA A 88 5.08 15.05 17.34
CA ALA A 88 4.22 14.98 16.17
C ALA A 88 3.10 16.04 16.22
N SER A 89 2.89 16.76 15.10
CA SER A 89 1.76 17.70 14.96
C SER A 89 0.41 17.02 15.19
N LYS A 90 -0.60 17.78 15.64
CA LYS A 90 -1.99 17.30 15.83
C LYS A 90 -2.55 16.65 14.55
N LYS A 91 -2.27 17.22 13.38
CA LYS A 91 -2.66 16.67 12.07
C LYS A 91 -2.03 15.29 11.83
N GLN A 92 -0.76 15.14 12.16
CA GLN A 92 -0.01 13.89 12.01
C GLN A 92 -0.51 12.81 12.97
N ARG A 93 -0.80 13.15 14.23
CA ARG A 93 -1.39 12.22 15.20
C ARG A 93 -2.76 11.71 14.74
N LYS A 94 -3.64 12.59 14.25
CA LYS A 94 -4.95 12.20 13.72
C LYS A 94 -4.81 11.30 12.49
N ALA A 95 -3.87 11.60 11.58
CA ALA A 95 -3.58 10.76 10.43
C ALA A 95 -3.11 9.35 10.84
N ASN A 96 -2.22 9.25 11.83
CA ASN A 96 -1.72 7.97 12.33
C ASN A 96 -2.81 7.16 13.04
N GLN A 97 -3.65 7.80 13.87
CA GLN A 97 -4.80 7.15 14.47
C GLN A 97 -5.74 6.58 13.41
N ASN A 98 -6.01 7.34 12.34
CA ASN A 98 -6.85 6.87 11.25
C ASN A 98 -6.22 5.67 10.51
N LYS A 99 -4.90 5.67 10.29
CA LYS A 99 -4.19 4.52 9.70
C LYS A 99 -4.23 3.28 10.59
N ALA A 100 -4.09 3.45 11.91
CA ALA A 100 -4.12 2.35 12.86
C ALA A 100 -5.49 1.65 12.94
N LYS A 101 -6.58 2.38 12.66
CA LYS A 101 -7.94 1.85 12.63
C LYS A 101 -8.22 0.95 11.42
N TRP A 102 -7.44 1.05 10.35
CA TRP A 102 -7.68 0.26 9.15
C TRP A 102 -7.14 -1.17 9.32
N SER A 103 -8.00 -2.18 9.12
CA SER A 103 -7.68 -3.59 9.31
C SER A 103 -7.13 -4.23 8.02
N PHE A 104 -5.93 -3.82 7.58
CA PHE A 104 -5.30 -4.37 6.37
C PHE A 104 -5.20 -5.91 6.37
N ALA A 105 -4.84 -6.50 7.51
CA ALA A 105 -4.72 -7.95 7.64
C ALA A 105 -6.06 -8.69 7.45
N GLU A 106 -7.16 -8.09 7.91
CA GLU A 106 -8.52 -8.65 7.75
C GLU A 106 -8.95 -8.59 6.28
N LEU A 107 -8.69 -7.46 5.61
CA LEU A 107 -8.95 -7.35 4.17
C LEU A 107 -8.12 -8.36 3.37
N HIS A 108 -6.83 -8.56 3.70
CA HIS A 108 -5.98 -9.55 3.03
C HIS A 108 -6.53 -10.96 3.23
N GLY A 109 -6.91 -11.33 4.46
CA GLY A 109 -7.54 -12.63 4.72
C GLY A 109 -8.82 -12.83 3.91
N TYR A 110 -9.64 -11.78 3.78
CA TYR A 110 -10.85 -11.85 2.96
C TYR A 110 -10.60 -11.96 1.46
N ILE A 111 -9.54 -11.33 0.95
CA ILE A 111 -9.14 -11.47 -0.45
C ILE A 111 -8.62 -12.88 -0.69
N ASP A 112 -7.77 -13.39 0.20
CA ASP A 112 -7.15 -14.72 0.09
C ASP A 112 -8.20 -15.83 0.01
N TYR A 113 -9.08 -15.94 1.01
CA TYR A 113 -10.09 -17.02 0.97
C TYR A 113 -11.06 -16.86 -0.22
N LYS A 114 -11.45 -15.63 -0.59
CA LYS A 114 -12.37 -15.42 -1.72
C LYS A 114 -11.71 -15.67 -3.06
N ALA A 115 -10.41 -15.39 -3.20
CA ALA A 115 -9.64 -15.73 -4.39
C ALA A 115 -9.65 -17.25 -4.56
N ASN A 116 -9.33 -18.00 -3.50
CA ASN A 116 -9.32 -19.46 -3.53
C ASN A 116 -10.71 -20.04 -3.90
N LEU A 117 -11.79 -19.47 -3.39
CA LEU A 117 -13.17 -19.89 -3.73
C LEU A 117 -13.52 -19.73 -5.22
N VAL A 118 -12.84 -18.85 -5.96
CA VAL A 118 -13.08 -18.62 -7.40
C VAL A 118 -11.96 -19.16 -8.29
N GLY A 119 -11.07 -20.02 -7.76
CA GLY A 119 -9.95 -20.58 -8.52
C GLY A 119 -8.85 -19.56 -8.82
N SER A 120 -8.68 -18.57 -7.96
CA SER A 120 -7.67 -17.50 -8.08
C SER A 120 -6.70 -17.53 -6.91
N LEU A 121 -5.53 -16.93 -7.09
CA LEU A 121 -4.48 -16.91 -6.07
C LEU A 121 -4.20 -15.47 -5.63
N ALA A 122 -4.03 -15.26 -4.32
CA ALA A 122 -3.56 -14.00 -3.76
C ALA A 122 -2.17 -14.17 -3.15
N THR A 123 -1.21 -13.36 -3.58
CA THR A 123 0.19 -13.44 -3.13
C THR A 123 0.65 -12.11 -2.57
N LYS A 124 1.38 -12.16 -1.46
CA LYS A 124 2.00 -10.97 -0.86
C LYS A 124 3.34 -10.69 -1.55
N VAL A 125 3.56 -9.43 -1.93
CA VAL A 125 4.80 -8.96 -2.54
C VAL A 125 5.39 -7.80 -1.76
N ARG A 126 6.71 -7.65 -1.78
CA ARG A 126 7.40 -6.62 -1.01
C ARG A 126 6.90 -5.22 -1.39
N ALA A 127 6.50 -4.42 -0.40
CA ALA A 127 5.95 -3.07 -0.61
C ALA A 127 7.02 -1.96 -0.73
N HIS A 128 8.31 -2.31 -0.59
CA HIS A 128 9.40 -1.33 -0.55
C HIS A 128 9.56 -0.61 -1.89
N TYR A 129 9.57 0.74 -1.85
CA TYR A 129 9.78 1.63 -3.00
C TYR A 129 8.71 1.59 -4.10
N THR A 130 7.59 0.90 -3.91
CA THR A 130 6.53 0.74 -4.92
C THR A 130 5.89 2.08 -5.31
N SER A 131 5.86 3.05 -4.40
CA SER A 131 5.35 4.40 -4.69
C SER A 131 6.43 5.40 -5.16
N GLN A 132 7.66 4.94 -5.39
CA GLN A 132 8.82 5.78 -5.76
C GLN A 132 9.50 5.30 -7.04
N SER A 133 9.29 4.03 -7.43
CA SER A 133 9.84 3.44 -8.65
C SER A 133 8.98 3.75 -9.86
N CYS A 134 9.60 4.29 -10.91
CA CYS A 134 8.95 4.58 -12.17
C CYS A 134 8.64 3.30 -12.94
N VAL A 135 7.37 3.07 -13.27
CA VAL A 135 6.94 1.93 -14.10
C VAL A 135 7.42 2.01 -15.55
N ARG A 136 7.87 3.19 -16.01
CA ARG A 136 8.32 3.40 -17.40
C ARG A 136 9.83 3.19 -17.56
N CYS A 137 10.65 3.67 -16.63
CA CYS A 137 12.12 3.63 -16.77
C CYS A 137 12.85 2.94 -15.59
N GLY A 138 12.14 2.51 -14.55
CA GLY A 138 12.74 1.86 -13.36
C GLY A 138 13.35 2.81 -12.34
N HIS A 139 13.62 4.07 -12.71
CA HIS A 139 14.24 5.05 -11.82
C HIS A 139 13.46 5.20 -10.51
N THR A 140 14.17 5.07 -9.39
CA THR A 140 13.58 5.04 -8.05
C THR A 140 14.18 6.13 -7.19
N SER A 141 13.36 7.15 -6.89
CA SER A 141 13.79 8.30 -6.11
C SER A 141 12.67 8.80 -5.20
N LYS A 142 13.05 9.38 -4.06
CA LYS A 142 12.10 10.05 -3.16
C LYS A 142 11.54 11.32 -3.81
N ALA A 143 12.33 11.98 -4.66
CA ALA A 143 11.93 13.20 -5.35
C ALA A 143 10.87 12.94 -6.44
N ASN A 144 10.73 11.69 -6.91
CA ASN A 144 9.63 11.32 -7.82
C ASN A 144 8.22 11.52 -7.23
N ARG A 145 8.11 11.68 -5.91
CA ARG A 145 6.86 11.92 -5.19
C ARG A 145 7.06 13.02 -4.14
N PRO A 146 7.22 14.29 -4.56
CA PRO A 146 7.47 15.38 -3.63
C PRO A 146 6.32 15.50 -2.64
N ASN A 147 6.64 15.80 -1.38
CA ASN A 147 5.68 15.94 -0.28
C ASN A 147 4.75 14.73 -0.03
N LYS A 148 5.03 13.57 -0.64
CA LYS A 148 4.18 12.36 -0.58
C LYS A 148 2.75 12.61 -1.09
N GLY A 149 2.61 13.44 -2.13
CA GLY A 149 1.33 13.81 -2.75
C GLY A 149 0.63 12.66 -3.49
N LEU A 150 -0.52 12.95 -4.11
CA LEU A 150 -1.25 11.99 -4.96
C LEU A 150 -0.67 11.90 -6.37
N LEU A 151 0.12 12.89 -6.78
CA LEU A 151 0.83 12.91 -8.06
C LEU A 151 2.22 12.28 -7.89
N PHE A 152 2.60 11.46 -8.87
CA PHE A 152 3.95 11.00 -9.10
C PHE A 152 4.45 11.62 -10.40
N ARG A 153 5.70 12.08 -10.41
CA ARG A 153 6.41 12.57 -11.60
C ARG A 153 7.83 12.05 -11.54
N CYS A 154 8.25 11.25 -12.52
CA CYS A 154 9.61 10.73 -12.55
C CYS A 154 10.60 11.84 -12.89
N GLU A 155 11.68 12.00 -12.11
CA GLU A 155 12.72 12.99 -12.40
C GLU A 155 13.63 12.60 -13.56
N CYS A 156 13.76 11.31 -13.89
CA CYS A 156 14.61 10.84 -15.00
C CYS A 156 13.88 10.91 -16.36
N CYS A 157 12.62 10.46 -16.44
CA CYS A 157 11.88 10.36 -17.72
C CYS A 157 10.64 11.27 -17.83
N GLY A 158 10.35 12.09 -16.81
CA GLY A 158 9.18 12.96 -16.79
C GLY A 158 7.81 12.27 -16.70
N PHE A 159 7.75 10.93 -16.62
CA PHE A 159 6.47 10.19 -16.59
C PHE A 159 5.62 10.56 -15.38
N GLU A 160 4.34 10.87 -15.63
CA GLU A 160 3.38 11.27 -14.60
C GLU A 160 2.23 10.27 -14.43
N LEU A 161 1.84 10.02 -13.18
CA LEU A 161 0.70 9.16 -12.86
C LEU A 161 0.16 9.46 -11.46
N HIS A 162 -1.08 9.05 -11.19
CA HIS A 162 -1.56 8.98 -9.82
C HIS A 162 -0.73 7.95 -9.02
N ALA A 163 -0.20 8.36 -7.86
CA ALA A 163 0.76 7.59 -7.06
C ALA A 163 0.21 6.22 -6.61
N ASP A 164 -1.08 6.13 -6.28
CA ASP A 164 -1.69 4.84 -5.91
C ASP A 164 -1.85 3.90 -7.11
N LEU A 165 -2.06 4.43 -8.31
CA LEU A 165 -2.12 3.63 -9.54
C LEU A 165 -0.73 3.14 -9.94
N LEU A 166 0.28 4.00 -9.80
CA LEU A 166 1.69 3.63 -9.97
C LEU A 166 2.08 2.51 -9.00
N GLY A 167 1.74 2.68 -7.71
CA GLY A 167 1.96 1.65 -6.69
C GLY A 167 1.30 0.33 -7.08
N SER A 168 0.03 0.37 -7.50
CA SER A 168 -0.71 -0.82 -7.93
C SER A 168 -0.07 -1.52 -9.13
N ARG A 169 0.44 -0.77 -10.12
CA ARG A 169 1.18 -1.32 -11.27
C ARG A 169 2.49 -1.97 -10.85
N ASN A 170 3.27 -1.32 -10.00
CA ASN A 170 4.50 -1.90 -9.46
C ASN A 170 4.23 -3.21 -8.69
N ILE A 171 3.14 -3.26 -7.92
CA ILE A 171 2.71 -4.49 -7.23
C ILE A 171 2.34 -5.58 -8.23
N ALA A 172 1.62 -5.25 -9.29
CA ALA A 172 1.29 -6.21 -10.35
C ALA A 172 2.56 -6.75 -11.04
N LEU A 173 3.54 -5.90 -11.40
CA LEU A 173 4.81 -6.36 -11.99
C LEU A 173 5.57 -7.30 -11.06
N ARG A 174 5.67 -6.95 -9.78
CA ARG A 174 6.33 -7.80 -8.78
C ARG A 174 5.62 -9.14 -8.60
N THR A 175 4.29 -9.13 -8.71
CA THR A 175 3.48 -10.36 -8.61
C THR A 175 3.70 -11.28 -9.80
N LEU A 176 3.84 -10.71 -11.00
CA LEU A 176 4.21 -11.47 -12.20
C LEU A 176 5.62 -12.06 -12.09
N LEU A 177 6.58 -11.30 -11.56
CA LEU A 177 7.93 -11.79 -11.31
C LEU A 177 7.93 -12.96 -10.32
N VAL A 178 7.24 -12.82 -9.18
CA VAL A 178 7.11 -13.92 -8.19
C VAL A 178 6.46 -15.15 -8.82
N ARG A 179 5.48 -14.98 -9.71
CA ARG A 179 4.91 -16.11 -10.46
C ARG A 179 5.94 -16.76 -11.37
N GLN A 180 6.71 -15.98 -12.11
CA GLN A 180 7.74 -16.49 -13.00
C GLN A 180 8.82 -17.26 -12.23
N ASP A 181 9.28 -16.70 -11.11
CA ASP A 181 10.24 -17.35 -10.21
C ASP A 181 9.69 -18.69 -9.69
N TRP A 182 8.42 -18.72 -9.30
CA TRP A 182 7.79 -19.94 -8.82
C TRP A 182 7.68 -21.01 -9.91
N MET A 183 7.34 -20.62 -11.14
CA MET A 183 7.27 -21.54 -12.28
C MET A 183 8.64 -22.10 -12.67
N SER A 184 9.72 -21.32 -12.51
CA SER A 184 11.08 -21.75 -12.88
C SER A 184 11.78 -22.55 -11.78
N THR A 185 11.60 -22.17 -10.52
CA THR A 185 12.35 -22.72 -9.38
C THR A 185 11.54 -23.65 -8.49
N GLY A 186 10.21 -23.63 -8.61
CA GLY A 186 9.29 -24.30 -7.68
C GLY A 186 9.14 -23.58 -6.32
N ILE A 187 9.84 -22.45 -6.09
CA ILE A 187 9.87 -21.73 -4.81
C ILE A 187 8.97 -20.50 -4.88
N LEU A 188 7.99 -20.39 -3.98
CA LEU A 188 6.94 -19.36 -4.04
C LEU A 188 7.39 -17.95 -3.57
N SER A 189 8.54 -17.81 -2.91
CA SER A 189 9.11 -16.52 -2.50
C SER A 189 10.41 -16.71 -1.71
N LEU A 190 11.53 -16.16 -2.18
CA LEU A 190 12.71 -15.94 -1.36
C LEU A 190 12.63 -14.56 -0.70
N SER A 191 12.52 -14.53 0.62
CA SER A 191 12.88 -13.33 1.37
C SER A 191 14.41 -13.33 1.49
N PRO A 192 15.09 -12.25 1.08
CA PRO A 192 16.54 -12.22 1.16
C PRO A 192 16.98 -12.22 2.62
N ASN A 193 17.91 -13.12 2.95
CA ASN A 193 18.34 -13.43 4.32
C ASN A 193 19.48 -12.49 4.75
N VAL A 194 19.21 -11.18 4.74
CA VAL A 194 20.23 -10.12 4.85
C VAL A 194 19.80 -8.98 5.77
N SER A 195 20.79 -8.21 6.23
CA SER A 195 20.61 -7.08 7.14
C SER A 195 19.71 -5.99 6.54
N GLY A 196 19.16 -5.11 7.38
CA GLY A 196 18.08 -4.20 6.98
C GLY A 196 18.41 -3.17 5.88
N ASN A 197 19.69 -2.89 5.59
CA ASN A 197 20.09 -1.98 4.50
C ASN A 197 20.46 -2.74 3.23
N GLU A 198 21.20 -3.84 3.36
CA GLU A 198 21.51 -4.76 2.25
C GLU A 198 20.23 -5.32 1.63
N ALA A 199 19.28 -5.76 2.48
CA ALA A 199 17.97 -6.21 2.03
C ALA A 199 17.23 -5.15 1.20
N LYS A 200 17.41 -3.86 1.49
CA LYS A 200 16.78 -2.79 0.70
C LYS A 200 17.47 -2.58 -0.63
N ALA A 201 18.80 -2.66 -0.67
CA ALA A 201 19.58 -2.53 -1.89
C ALA A 201 19.30 -3.70 -2.85
N GLU A 202 19.25 -4.93 -2.33
CA GLU A 202 18.91 -6.12 -3.11
C GLU A 202 17.48 -6.06 -3.64
N ILE A 203 16.53 -5.59 -2.82
CA ILE A 203 15.14 -5.34 -3.27
C ILE A 203 15.09 -4.31 -4.40
N LEU A 204 15.87 -3.22 -4.28
CA LEU A 204 15.92 -2.19 -5.31
C LEU A 204 16.50 -2.77 -6.62
N SER A 205 17.59 -3.51 -6.53
CA SER A 205 18.21 -4.18 -7.67
C SER A 205 17.27 -5.19 -8.32
N ARG A 206 16.63 -6.07 -7.55
CA ARG A 206 15.69 -7.10 -8.07
C ARG A 206 14.55 -6.50 -8.88
N PHE A 207 14.08 -5.31 -8.53
CA PHE A 207 12.93 -4.68 -9.15
C PHE A 207 13.27 -3.50 -10.07
N SER A 208 14.56 -3.15 -10.21
CA SER A 208 15.00 -1.99 -11.00
C SER A 208 14.74 -2.17 -12.49
N GLU A 209 14.62 -3.40 -12.97
CA GLU A 209 14.42 -3.77 -14.38
C GLU A 209 12.95 -3.95 -14.76
N LEU A 210 12.02 -3.97 -13.79
CA LEU A 210 10.61 -4.15 -14.09
C LEU A 210 10.02 -2.95 -14.84
N ARG A 211 9.33 -3.20 -15.96
CA ARG A 211 8.70 -2.17 -16.80
C ARG A 211 7.23 -2.50 -17.07
N TRP A 212 6.36 -1.49 -17.03
CA TRP A 212 4.94 -1.57 -17.44
C TRP A 212 4.73 -1.13 -18.90
N SER A 213 5.82 -0.80 -19.60
CA SER A 213 5.81 -0.39 -21.01
C SER A 213 6.22 -1.57 -21.89
N LEU A 214 5.60 -1.69 -23.06
CA LEU A 214 6.06 -2.56 -24.15
C LEU A 214 7.25 -1.94 -24.91
N ASP A 215 7.48 -0.65 -24.71
CA ASP A 215 8.57 0.10 -25.30
C ASP A 215 9.87 -0.29 -24.58
N THR A 216 10.67 -1.14 -25.24
CA THR A 216 11.94 -1.67 -24.72
C THR A 216 13.10 -0.69 -24.90
N SER A 217 12.88 0.46 -25.54
CA SER A 217 13.92 1.45 -25.79
C SER A 217 14.44 2.04 -24.47
N PRO A 218 15.75 1.94 -24.19
CA PRO A 218 16.35 2.45 -22.96
C PRO A 218 16.52 3.97 -23.07
N HIS A 219 15.43 4.74 -23.04
CA HIS A 219 15.50 6.20 -23.18
C HIS A 219 15.83 6.94 -21.88
N CYS A 220 16.64 6.35 -21.01
CA CYS A 220 17.08 7.01 -19.78
C CYS A 220 18.56 6.72 -19.50
N ILE A 221 19.44 7.37 -20.26
CA ILE A 221 20.78 7.68 -19.76
C ILE A 221 20.58 8.90 -18.86
N CYS A 222 20.42 8.66 -17.56
CA CYS A 222 20.51 9.71 -16.57
C CYS A 222 22.02 10.07 -16.48
N GLU A 223 22.50 11.05 -17.25
CA GLU A 223 23.86 11.57 -17.09
C GLU A 223 24.01 12.16 -15.69
N PRO A 224 25.06 11.82 -14.93
CA PRO A 224 25.34 12.49 -13.67
C PRO A 224 25.65 13.95 -13.99
N SER A 225 24.89 14.88 -13.40
CA SER A 225 25.10 16.32 -13.52
C SER A 225 26.56 16.66 -13.26
N GLY A 226 27.26 17.11 -14.31
CA GLY A 226 28.68 17.42 -14.30
C GLY A 226 29.05 18.40 -13.20
N GLU A 227 30.09 18.04 -12.47
CA GLU A 227 30.90 18.90 -11.63
C GLU A 227 31.35 20.11 -12.47
N GLN A 228 30.87 21.31 -12.16
CA GLN A 228 31.46 22.53 -12.69
C GLN A 228 32.84 22.68 -12.05
N ILE A 229 33.87 22.23 -12.76
CA ILE A 229 35.24 22.63 -12.50
C ILE A 229 35.37 24.05 -13.07
N SER A 230 35.26 25.03 -12.19
CA SER A 230 35.73 26.39 -12.42
C SER A 230 37.25 26.35 -12.64
N GLY A 231 37.72 26.75 -13.82
CA GLY A 231 39.14 26.94 -14.10
C GLY A 231 39.34 27.77 -15.36
N GLY A 232 40.04 28.90 -15.23
CA GLY A 232 40.46 29.78 -16.32
C GLY A 232 39.99 31.21 -16.15
#